data_AF-A0A430FSV7-F1
#
_entry.id   AF-A0A430FSV7-F1
#
_cell.length_a   1.000
_cell.length_b   1.000
_cell.length_c   1.000
_cell.angle_alpha   90.00
_cell.angle_beta   90.00
_cell.angle_gamma   90.00
#
_symmetry.space_group_name_H-M   'P 1'
#
loop_
_entity.id
_entity.type
_entity.pdbx_description
1 polymer ?
#
loop_
_entity_poly.entity_id
_entity_poly.type
_entity_poly.pdbx_seq_one_letter_code
_entity_poly.pdbx_strand_id
1 'polypeptide(L)'
;MSASEQAAQASATEHELQSSQQQSKHSSHRTRHEQERTWYEWHARTRAFHMANGVGLMLLGTAIGNFMQLLPAQHNKGLETIVDWLNELIGHESYELIHPNTNPTHPESFLVMIAFIIIGSFMVHSCKEDSEQFHDAFPRLNFRYSAEERRSQMQRHLTWTLIAVLGVLICLGLLYFAHLANWPADLIGGLQKLSFAAGAWIVVFAGCWYERCNLRYYNVNSMRYANIYELLDHHTVNGITDTMIIKEKHLCDYVVSLGRVATVAGVLTVAGYVYLPTLRGSWIWIAGALVTVLSLIARYMVLHHVIQNYEK
;
A
#
# COMPACT_ATOMS: atom_id res chain seq x y z
N MET A 1 2.52 -70.10 -19.71
CA MET A 1 2.72 -68.97 -18.79
C MET A 1 2.59 -69.49 -17.38
N SER A 2 3.67 -69.43 -16.61
CA SER A 2 3.65 -69.84 -15.20
C SER A 2 2.93 -68.77 -14.36
N ALA A 3 2.34 -69.17 -13.23
CA ALA A 3 1.67 -68.23 -12.32
C ALA A 3 2.57 -67.07 -11.84
N SER A 4 3.90 -67.26 -11.89
CA SER A 4 4.90 -66.22 -11.57
C SER A 4 5.02 -65.14 -12.66
N GLU A 5 4.82 -65.47 -13.94
CA GLU A 5 4.85 -64.48 -15.03
C GLU A 5 3.60 -63.59 -15.03
N GLN A 6 2.44 -64.16 -14.70
CA GLN A 6 1.19 -63.41 -14.57
C GLN A 6 1.20 -62.46 -13.37
N ALA A 7 1.78 -62.88 -12.24
CA ALA A 7 1.94 -62.02 -11.05
C ALA A 7 2.93 -60.86 -11.29
N ALA A 8 4.01 -61.10 -12.05
CA ALA A 8 4.98 -60.06 -12.41
C ALA A 8 4.42 -59.05 -13.43
N GLN A 9 3.60 -59.50 -14.39
CA GLN A 9 2.90 -58.60 -15.30
C GLN A 9 1.83 -57.77 -14.59
N ALA A 10 1.09 -58.35 -13.64
CA ALA A 10 0.10 -57.61 -12.85
C ALA A 10 0.75 -56.52 -11.98
N SER A 11 1.87 -56.81 -11.31
CA SER A 11 2.57 -55.82 -10.48
C SER A 11 3.23 -54.70 -11.30
N ALA A 12 3.76 -55.00 -12.48
CA ALA A 12 4.30 -53.99 -13.39
C ALA A 12 3.21 -53.04 -13.92
N THR A 13 2.03 -53.58 -14.25
CA THR A 13 0.89 -52.79 -14.72
C THR A 13 0.32 -51.89 -13.62
N GLU A 14 0.28 -52.37 -12.37
CA GLU A 14 -0.12 -51.56 -11.21
C GLU A 14 0.87 -50.42 -10.92
N HIS A 15 2.18 -50.66 -11.08
CA HIS A 15 3.21 -49.62 -10.93
C HIS A 15 3.12 -48.54 -12.03
N GLU A 16 2.82 -48.92 -13.28
CA GLU A 16 2.59 -47.97 -14.38
C GLU A 16 1.31 -47.14 -14.17
N LEU A 17 0.24 -47.74 -13.65
CA LEU A 17 -1.00 -47.04 -13.30
C LEU A 17 -0.79 -46.06 -12.13
N GLN A 18 -0.05 -46.46 -11.09
CA GLN A 18 0.24 -45.59 -9.95
C GLN A 18 1.15 -44.41 -10.32
N SER A 19 2.17 -44.65 -11.14
CA SER A 19 3.05 -43.60 -11.65
C SER A 19 2.32 -42.65 -12.59
N SER A 20 1.47 -43.14 -13.48
CA SER A 20 0.61 -42.31 -14.35
C SER A 20 -0.38 -41.46 -13.54
N GLN A 21 -0.97 -42.02 -12.48
CA GLN A 21 -1.84 -41.26 -11.57
C GLN A 21 -1.09 -40.22 -10.75
N GLN A 22 0.12 -40.52 -10.27
CA GLN A 22 0.98 -39.54 -9.60
C GLN A 22 1.43 -38.42 -10.54
N GLN A 23 1.75 -38.75 -11.79
CA GLN A 23 2.16 -37.78 -12.80
C GLN A 23 1.00 -36.88 -13.23
N SER A 24 -0.23 -37.42 -13.34
CA SER A 24 -1.47 -36.66 -13.57
C SER A 24 -1.85 -35.77 -12.37
N LYS A 25 -1.65 -36.25 -11.14
CA LYS A 25 -1.82 -35.43 -9.93
C LYS A 25 -0.78 -34.31 -9.86
N HIS A 26 0.48 -34.58 -10.21
CA HIS A 26 1.53 -33.57 -10.25
C HIS A 26 1.30 -32.52 -11.34
N SER A 27 0.84 -32.92 -12.53
CA SER A 27 0.54 -31.99 -13.62
C SER A 27 -0.65 -31.10 -13.29
N SER A 28 -1.73 -31.65 -12.71
CA SER A 28 -2.90 -30.88 -12.27
C SER A 28 -2.61 -29.94 -11.08
N HIS A 29 -1.74 -30.35 -10.14
CA HIS A 29 -1.30 -29.45 -9.06
C HIS A 29 -0.44 -28.29 -9.59
N ARG A 30 0.42 -28.58 -10.56
CA ARG A 30 1.30 -27.58 -11.18
C ARG A 30 0.50 -26.54 -11.97
N THR A 31 -0.45 -26.97 -12.79
CA THR A 31 -1.31 -26.05 -13.55
C THR A 31 -2.15 -25.17 -12.63
N ARG A 32 -2.65 -25.72 -11.51
CA ARG A 32 -3.37 -24.93 -10.50
C ARG A 32 -2.48 -23.84 -9.86
N HIS A 33 -1.26 -24.16 -9.45
CA HIS A 33 -0.36 -23.17 -8.88
C HIS A 33 0.11 -22.10 -9.88
N GLU A 34 0.28 -22.49 -11.15
CA GLU A 34 0.58 -21.54 -12.23
C GLU A 34 -0.60 -20.58 -12.45
N GLN A 35 -1.85 -21.09 -12.43
CA GLN A 35 -3.05 -20.27 -12.54
C GLN A 35 -3.25 -19.32 -11.33
N GLU A 36 -3.09 -19.83 -10.10
CA GLU A 36 -3.12 -19.04 -8.86
C GLU A 36 -2.07 -17.92 -8.89
N ARG A 37 -0.86 -18.23 -9.38
CA ARG A 37 0.19 -17.23 -9.58
C ARG A 37 -0.24 -16.15 -10.56
N THR A 38 -0.76 -16.51 -11.74
CA THR A 38 -1.19 -15.51 -12.74
C THR A 38 -2.27 -14.58 -12.20
N TRP A 39 -3.27 -15.12 -11.48
CA TRP A 39 -4.33 -14.32 -10.87
C TRP A 39 -3.80 -13.38 -9.80
N TYR A 40 -2.92 -13.87 -8.94
CA TYR A 40 -2.28 -13.04 -7.93
C TYR A 40 -1.37 -11.97 -8.53
N GLU A 41 -0.60 -12.28 -9.58
CA GLU A 41 0.24 -11.30 -10.26
C GLU A 41 -0.60 -10.20 -10.90
N TRP A 42 -1.73 -10.56 -11.52
CA TRP A 42 -2.68 -9.60 -12.06
C TRP A 42 -3.28 -8.72 -10.95
N HIS A 43 -3.79 -9.32 -9.87
CA HIS A 43 -4.34 -8.60 -8.72
C HIS A 43 -3.31 -7.64 -8.11
N ALA A 44 -2.09 -8.12 -7.83
CA ALA A 44 -1.02 -7.31 -7.25
C ALA A 44 -0.62 -6.14 -8.16
N ARG A 45 -0.65 -6.34 -9.49
CA ARG A 45 -0.36 -5.28 -10.47
C ARG A 45 -1.45 -4.21 -10.44
N THR A 46 -2.70 -4.63 -10.54
CA THR A 46 -3.88 -3.76 -10.52
C THR A 46 -3.90 -2.95 -9.23
N ARG A 47 -3.74 -3.60 -8.06
CA ARG A 47 -3.62 -2.94 -6.76
C ARG A 47 -2.49 -1.91 -6.74
N ALA A 48 -1.29 -2.25 -7.21
CA ALA A 48 -0.16 -1.32 -7.23
C ALA A 48 -0.43 -0.08 -8.10
N PHE A 49 -1.04 -0.26 -9.28
CA PHE A 49 -1.40 0.86 -10.16
C PHE A 49 -2.49 1.75 -9.56
N HIS A 50 -3.59 1.16 -9.06
CA HIS A 50 -4.70 1.94 -8.51
C HIS A 50 -4.30 2.65 -7.21
N MET A 51 -3.49 2.02 -6.34
CA MET A 51 -2.96 2.67 -5.15
C MET A 51 -2.05 3.85 -5.51
N ALA A 52 -1.13 3.66 -6.46
CA ALA A 52 -0.25 4.72 -6.93
C ALA A 52 -1.03 5.86 -7.60
N ASN A 53 -1.99 5.55 -8.47
CA ASN A 53 -2.85 6.53 -9.12
C ASN A 53 -3.69 7.29 -8.11
N GLY A 54 -4.28 6.62 -7.12
CA GLY A 54 -5.07 7.27 -6.08
C GLY A 54 -4.25 8.28 -5.27
N VAL A 55 -3.09 7.87 -4.75
CA VAL A 55 -2.17 8.77 -4.03
C VAL A 55 -1.63 9.88 -4.94
N GLY A 56 -1.25 9.52 -6.16
CA GLY A 56 -0.74 10.46 -7.16
C GLY A 56 -1.77 11.54 -7.52
N LEU A 57 -3.04 11.18 -7.69
CA LEU A 57 -4.13 12.11 -7.97
C LEU A 57 -4.38 13.06 -6.80
N MET A 58 -4.38 12.56 -5.56
CA MET A 58 -4.50 13.42 -4.37
C MET A 58 -3.41 14.50 -4.36
N LEU A 59 -2.15 14.12 -4.60
CA LEU A 59 -1.02 15.05 -4.62
C LEU A 59 -1.03 15.95 -5.86
N LEU A 60 -1.41 15.43 -7.02
CA LEU A 60 -1.55 16.19 -8.26
C LEU A 60 -2.60 17.29 -8.13
N GLY A 61 -3.71 17.03 -7.43
CA GLY A 61 -4.72 18.04 -7.11
C GLY A 61 -4.13 19.27 -6.42
N THR A 62 -3.17 19.06 -5.52
CA THR A 62 -2.46 20.17 -4.84
C THR A 62 -1.52 20.95 -5.78
N ALA A 63 -0.97 20.29 -6.81
CA ALA A 63 -0.11 20.93 -7.81
C ALA A 63 -0.94 21.73 -8.82
N ILE A 64 -2.04 21.15 -9.32
CA ILE A 64 -2.97 21.82 -10.25
C ILE A 64 -3.60 23.03 -9.56
N GLY A 65 -4.01 22.91 -8.30
CA GLY A 65 -4.51 24.05 -7.52
C GLY A 65 -3.52 25.22 -7.49
N ASN A 66 -2.23 24.94 -7.32
CA ASN A 66 -1.18 25.97 -7.38
C ASN A 66 -1.01 26.57 -8.77
N PHE A 67 -1.05 25.77 -9.84
CA PHE A 67 -0.96 26.32 -11.20
C PHE A 67 -2.18 27.18 -11.56
N MET A 68 -3.37 26.87 -11.02
CA MET A 68 -4.57 27.70 -11.24
C MET A 68 -4.47 29.08 -10.60
N GLN A 69 -3.64 29.26 -9.57
CA GLN A 69 -3.36 30.58 -8.99
C GLN A 69 -2.58 31.50 -9.96
N LEU A 70 -1.99 30.96 -11.03
CA LEU A 70 -1.36 31.76 -12.09
C LEU A 70 -2.38 32.38 -13.05
N LEU A 71 -3.63 31.92 -13.05
CA LEU A 71 -4.69 32.47 -13.89
C LEU A 71 -5.34 33.68 -13.20
N PRO A 72 -5.78 34.71 -13.95
CA PRO A 72 -6.46 35.86 -13.36
C PRO A 72 -7.74 35.43 -12.63
N ALA A 73 -7.94 35.91 -11.41
CA ALA A 73 -9.10 35.56 -10.60
C ALA A 73 -10.39 36.01 -11.29
N GLN A 74 -11.22 35.05 -11.71
CA GLN A 74 -12.57 35.36 -12.14
C GLN A 74 -13.45 35.49 -10.90
N HIS A 75 -14.01 36.68 -10.68
CA HIS A 75 -14.84 36.96 -9.52
C HIS A 75 -16.22 36.32 -9.73
N ASN A 76 -16.41 35.10 -9.20
CA ASN A 76 -17.66 34.36 -9.34
C ASN A 76 -18.28 34.12 -7.95
N LYS A 77 -19.23 34.98 -7.57
CA LYS A 77 -19.88 34.99 -6.24
C LYS A 77 -20.48 33.64 -5.83
N GLY A 78 -20.97 32.85 -6.79
CA GLY A 78 -21.53 31.52 -6.51
C GLY A 78 -20.47 30.51 -6.07
N LEU A 79 -19.26 30.60 -6.62
CA LEU A 79 -18.12 29.76 -6.25
C LEU A 79 -17.59 30.13 -4.86
N GLU A 80 -17.50 31.42 -4.56
CA GLU A 80 -17.12 31.91 -3.23
C GLU A 80 -18.06 31.40 -2.15
N THR A 81 -19.38 31.43 -2.39
CA THR A 81 -20.38 30.93 -1.43
C THR A 81 -20.24 29.42 -1.17
N ILE A 82 -19.92 28.62 -2.20
CA ILE A 82 -19.70 27.17 -2.05
C ILE A 82 -18.42 26.90 -1.25
N VAL A 83 -17.37 27.67 -1.51
CA VAL A 83 -16.10 27.53 -0.80
C VAL A 83 -16.22 27.98 0.66
N ASP A 84 -16.96 29.05 0.92
CA ASP A 84 -17.28 29.50 2.27
C ASP A 84 -18.08 28.45 3.03
N TRP A 85 -19.10 27.85 2.40
CA TRP A 85 -19.85 26.74 3.00
C TRP A 85 -18.97 25.51 3.27
N LEU A 86 -18.08 25.15 2.35
CA LEU A 86 -17.13 24.04 2.56
C LEU A 86 -16.14 24.35 3.69
N ASN A 87 -15.63 25.57 3.76
CA ASN A 87 -14.75 26.01 4.84
C ASN A 87 -15.48 26.04 6.18
N GLU A 88 -16.75 26.45 6.21
CA GLU A 88 -17.60 26.41 7.40
C GLU A 88 -17.87 24.97 7.83
N LEU A 89 -18.15 24.05 6.90
CA LEU A 89 -18.32 22.62 7.18
C LEU A 89 -17.02 22.00 7.73
N ILE A 90 -15.87 22.29 7.10
CA ILE A 90 -14.56 21.85 7.58
C ILE A 90 -14.29 22.43 8.97
N GLY A 91 -14.59 23.71 9.20
CA GLY A 91 -14.43 24.37 10.49
C GLY A 91 -15.34 23.79 11.57
N HIS A 92 -16.58 23.44 11.22
CA HIS A 92 -17.55 22.82 12.11
C HIS A 92 -17.11 21.40 12.52
N GLU A 93 -16.60 20.60 11.59
CA GLU A 93 -16.08 19.26 11.87
C GLU A 93 -14.72 19.26 12.58
N SER A 94 -13.95 20.35 12.45
CA SER A 94 -12.59 20.46 13.00
C SER A 94 -12.46 21.33 14.25
N TYR A 95 -13.53 21.41 15.06
CA TYR A 95 -13.65 22.15 16.34
C TYR A 95 -12.28 22.70 16.83
N GLU A 96 -12.07 24.00 16.58
CA GLU A 96 -10.92 24.82 16.99
C GLU A 96 -9.55 24.63 16.31
N LEU A 97 -9.30 23.65 15.43
CA LEU A 97 -7.93 23.37 14.95
C LEU A 97 -7.58 23.86 13.54
N ILE A 98 -8.56 24.16 12.67
CA ILE A 98 -8.28 24.55 11.29
C ILE A 98 -9.21 25.69 10.88
N HIS A 99 -8.81 26.93 11.18
CA HIS A 99 -9.21 28.04 10.31
C HIS A 99 -8.23 28.01 9.15
N PRO A 100 -8.60 27.50 7.95
CA PRO A 100 -7.71 27.61 6.81
C PRO A 100 -7.44 29.10 6.60
N ASN A 101 -6.21 29.55 6.86
CA ASN A 101 -5.79 30.95 6.77
C ASN A 101 -5.65 31.41 5.30
N THR A 102 -6.58 30.99 4.48
CA THR A 102 -6.67 31.31 3.08
C THR A 102 -8.10 31.71 2.85
N ASN A 103 -8.37 33.02 2.87
CA ASN A 103 -9.27 33.54 1.85
C ASN A 103 -8.68 33.02 0.53
N PRO A 104 -9.30 32.02 -0.13
CA PRO A 104 -8.75 31.51 -1.35
C PRO A 104 -8.87 32.65 -2.35
N THR A 105 -7.74 33.25 -2.71
CA THR A 105 -7.67 34.22 -3.81
C THR A 105 -8.26 33.63 -5.10
N HIS A 106 -8.32 32.29 -5.20
CA HIS A 106 -8.95 31.53 -6.27
C HIS A 106 -9.82 30.39 -5.73
N PRO A 107 -11.14 30.56 -5.51
CA PRO A 107 -12.04 29.50 -5.03
C PRO A 107 -12.06 28.28 -5.96
N GLU A 108 -11.84 28.48 -7.26
CA GLU A 108 -11.73 27.42 -8.27
C GLU A 108 -10.57 26.45 -7.98
N SER A 109 -9.42 26.97 -7.53
CA SER A 109 -8.25 26.15 -7.20
C SER A 109 -8.51 25.19 -6.05
N PHE A 110 -9.30 25.63 -5.07
CA PHE A 110 -9.67 24.83 -3.90
C PHE A 110 -10.64 23.71 -4.28
N LEU A 111 -11.64 24.00 -5.12
CA LEU A 111 -12.57 22.97 -5.59
C LEU A 111 -11.87 21.90 -6.42
N VAL A 112 -10.95 22.29 -7.31
CA VAL A 112 -10.16 21.32 -8.08
C VAL A 112 -9.33 20.45 -7.15
N MET A 113 -8.64 21.04 -6.17
CA MET A 113 -7.89 20.28 -5.17
C MET A 113 -8.77 19.26 -4.44
N ILE A 114 -9.93 19.67 -3.92
CA ILE A 114 -10.86 18.77 -3.22
C ILE A 114 -11.38 17.67 -4.14
N ALA A 115 -11.77 17.99 -5.38
CA ALA A 115 -12.26 17.00 -6.33
C ALA A 115 -11.23 15.90 -6.59
N PHE A 116 -9.97 16.27 -6.81
CA PHE A 116 -8.87 15.31 -6.99
C PHE A 116 -8.61 14.48 -5.72
N ILE A 117 -8.72 15.07 -4.53
CA ILE A 117 -8.59 14.33 -3.25
C ILE A 117 -9.74 13.32 -3.10
N ILE A 118 -10.97 13.70 -3.41
CA ILE A 118 -12.14 12.81 -3.32
C ILE A 118 -12.01 11.66 -4.32
N ILE A 119 -11.68 11.95 -5.59
CA ILE A 119 -11.49 10.93 -6.62
C ILE A 119 -10.35 9.98 -6.23
N GLY A 120 -9.21 10.52 -5.79
CA GLY A 120 -8.09 9.72 -5.32
C GLY A 120 -8.46 8.85 -4.12
N SER A 121 -9.23 9.39 -3.17
CA SER A 121 -9.69 8.66 -1.97
C SER A 121 -10.62 7.52 -2.34
N PHE A 122 -11.54 7.74 -3.29
CA PHE A 122 -12.41 6.71 -3.81
C PHE A 122 -11.61 5.58 -4.47
N MET A 123 -10.61 5.91 -5.30
CA MET A 123 -9.73 4.89 -5.91
C MET A 123 -8.96 4.07 -4.88
N VAL A 124 -8.42 4.70 -3.84
CA VAL A 124 -7.72 3.99 -2.74
C VAL A 124 -8.70 3.12 -1.95
N HIS A 125 -9.91 3.61 -1.72
CA HIS A 125 -10.96 2.88 -1.01
C HIS A 125 -11.39 1.63 -1.78
N SER A 126 -11.73 1.75 -3.07
CA SER A 126 -12.06 0.61 -3.93
C SER A 126 -10.91 -0.41 -3.99
N CYS A 127 -9.66 0.06 -4.04
CA CYS A 127 -8.47 -0.79 -3.95
C CYS A 127 -8.42 -1.63 -2.67
N LYS A 128 -8.85 -1.04 -1.55
CA LYS A 128 -8.87 -1.71 -0.25
C LYS A 128 -9.96 -2.78 -0.23
N GLU A 129 -11.16 -2.47 -0.72
CA GLU A 129 -12.28 -3.41 -0.83
C GLU A 129 -11.95 -4.58 -1.77
N ASP A 130 -11.37 -4.30 -2.94
CA ASP A 130 -10.91 -5.33 -3.89
C ASP A 130 -9.85 -6.23 -3.25
N SER A 131 -8.97 -5.64 -2.43
CA SER A 131 -7.97 -6.40 -1.69
C SER A 131 -8.62 -7.27 -0.62
N GLU A 132 -9.57 -6.75 0.14
CA GLU A 132 -10.36 -7.50 1.12
C GLU A 132 -11.02 -8.73 0.48
N GLN A 133 -11.78 -8.53 -0.60
CA GLN A 133 -12.45 -9.61 -1.33
C GLN A 133 -11.45 -10.65 -1.86
N PHE A 134 -10.29 -10.22 -2.34
CA PHE A 134 -9.27 -11.16 -2.82
C PHE A 134 -8.67 -11.99 -1.69
N HIS A 135 -8.43 -11.40 -0.51
CA HIS A 135 -7.90 -12.14 0.64
C HIS A 135 -8.95 -13.11 1.20
N ASP A 136 -10.25 -12.78 1.14
CA ASP A 136 -11.32 -13.69 1.53
C ASP A 136 -11.43 -14.89 0.57
N ALA A 137 -11.28 -14.65 -0.74
CA ALA A 137 -11.30 -15.71 -1.75
C ALA A 137 -10.04 -16.60 -1.73
N PHE A 138 -8.87 -15.99 -1.46
CA PHE A 138 -7.57 -16.67 -1.46
C PHE A 138 -6.80 -16.35 -0.16
N PRO A 139 -7.20 -16.95 0.97
CA PRO A 139 -6.61 -16.64 2.27
C PRO A 139 -5.15 -17.12 2.39
N ARG A 140 -4.76 -18.19 1.71
CA ARG A 140 -3.36 -18.63 1.65
C ARG A 140 -2.97 -19.01 0.24
N LEU A 141 -1.80 -18.54 -0.18
CA LEU A 141 -1.18 -18.87 -1.46
C LEU A 141 0.02 -19.78 -1.21
N ASN A 142 0.06 -20.91 -1.91
CA ASN A 142 1.04 -21.98 -1.69
C ASN A 142 2.14 -22.06 -2.76
N PHE A 143 2.04 -21.28 -3.84
CA PHE A 143 3.12 -21.21 -4.82
C PHE A 143 4.33 -20.44 -4.23
N ARG A 144 5.50 -20.57 -4.86
CA ARG A 144 6.73 -19.92 -4.38
C ARG A 144 7.45 -19.23 -5.54
N TYR A 145 7.84 -17.98 -5.33
CA TYR A 145 8.77 -17.28 -6.23
C TYR A 145 10.19 -17.80 -6.02
N SER A 146 10.97 -17.86 -7.09
CA SER A 146 12.38 -18.24 -7.01
C SER A 146 13.18 -17.22 -6.20
N ALA A 147 14.34 -17.62 -5.66
CA ALA A 147 15.21 -16.70 -4.95
C ALA A 147 15.72 -15.57 -5.88
N GLU A 148 15.91 -15.87 -7.16
CA GLU A 148 16.35 -14.91 -8.18
C GLU A 148 15.27 -13.89 -8.50
N GLU A 149 14.01 -14.32 -8.65
CA GLU A 149 12.87 -13.42 -8.89
C GLU A 149 12.70 -12.44 -7.71
N ARG A 150 12.81 -12.93 -6.47
CA ARG A 150 12.74 -12.08 -5.27
C ARG A 150 13.88 -11.07 -5.20
N ARG A 151 15.12 -11.49 -5.46
CA ARG A 151 16.30 -10.60 -5.46
C ARG A 151 16.21 -9.56 -6.57
N SER A 152 15.86 -9.97 -7.79
CA SER A 152 15.69 -9.06 -8.93
C SER A 152 14.61 -8.01 -8.63
N GLN A 153 13.49 -8.43 -8.05
CA GLN A 153 12.42 -7.52 -7.68
C GLN A 153 12.83 -6.55 -6.56
N MET A 154 13.56 -7.03 -5.55
CA MET A 154 14.12 -6.17 -4.49
C MET A 154 15.06 -5.11 -5.07
N GLN A 155 15.95 -5.51 -5.99
CA GLN A 155 16.83 -4.57 -6.69
C GLN A 155 16.03 -3.56 -7.49
N ARG A 156 15.02 -3.99 -8.27
CA ARG A 156 14.14 -3.08 -9.01
C ARG A 156 13.44 -2.09 -8.08
N HIS A 157 12.90 -2.55 -6.95
CA HIS A 157 12.26 -1.69 -5.95
C HIS A 157 13.23 -0.63 -5.42
N LEU A 158 14.43 -1.03 -5.00
CA LEU A 158 15.47 -0.11 -4.52
C LEU A 158 15.88 0.88 -5.61
N THR A 159 16.08 0.42 -6.85
CA THR A 159 16.45 1.29 -7.96
C THR A 159 15.35 2.31 -8.27
N TRP A 160 14.08 1.90 -8.35
CA TRP A 160 12.96 2.81 -8.62
C TRP A 160 12.76 3.83 -7.51
N THR A 161 12.87 3.40 -6.24
CA THR A 161 12.76 4.32 -5.10
C THR A 161 13.92 5.31 -5.04
N LEU A 162 15.16 4.86 -5.29
CA LEU A 162 16.32 5.75 -5.37
C LEU A 162 16.21 6.74 -6.54
N ILE A 163 15.77 6.29 -7.72
CA ILE A 163 15.54 7.17 -8.87
C ILE A 163 14.47 8.22 -8.54
N ALA A 164 13.37 7.82 -7.89
CA ALA A 164 12.31 8.74 -7.49
C ALA A 164 12.82 9.82 -6.51
N VAL A 165 13.54 9.40 -5.46
CA VAL A 165 14.11 10.32 -4.47
C VAL A 165 15.13 11.25 -5.11
N LEU A 166 16.06 10.72 -5.90
CA LEU A 166 17.08 11.50 -6.60
C LEU A 166 16.44 12.49 -7.58
N GLY A 167 15.42 12.06 -8.33
CA GLY A 167 14.67 12.89 -9.26
C GLY A 167 13.99 14.06 -8.55
N VAL A 168 13.33 13.80 -7.41
CA VAL A 168 12.74 14.86 -6.58
C VAL A 168 13.80 15.83 -6.07
N LEU A 169 14.94 15.33 -5.56
CA LEU A 169 16.03 16.19 -5.07
C LEU A 169 16.64 17.06 -6.18
N ILE A 170 16.84 16.51 -7.38
CA ILE A 170 17.33 17.25 -8.54
C ILE A 170 16.31 18.33 -8.94
N CYS A 171 15.02 17.98 -9.02
CA CYS A 171 13.96 18.95 -9.29
C CYS A 171 13.94 20.08 -8.26
N LEU A 172 14.03 19.77 -6.96
CA LEU A 172 14.09 20.77 -5.90
C LEU A 172 15.32 21.67 -6.03
N GLY A 173 16.48 21.10 -6.37
CA GLY A 173 17.70 21.87 -6.63
C GLY A 173 17.55 22.82 -7.83
N LEU A 174 16.97 22.36 -8.94
CA LEU A 174 16.69 23.19 -10.10
C LEU A 174 15.67 24.29 -9.79
N LEU A 175 14.64 23.98 -9.00
CA LEU A 175 13.63 24.95 -8.55
C LEU A 175 14.21 26.00 -7.60
N TYR A 176 15.22 25.65 -6.81
CA TYR A 176 15.98 26.62 -6.03
C TYR A 176 16.73 27.61 -6.93
N PHE A 177 17.36 27.15 -8.01
CA PHE A 177 17.97 28.06 -9.00
C PHE A 177 16.93 28.91 -9.73
N ALA A 178 15.75 28.36 -10.04
CA ALA A 178 14.64 29.12 -10.62
C ALA A 178 14.12 30.21 -9.66
N HIS A 179 14.11 29.91 -8.35
CA HIS A 179 13.79 30.90 -7.32
C HIS A 179 14.81 32.04 -7.30
N LEU A 180 16.11 31.73 -7.36
CA LEU A 180 17.17 32.74 -7.48
C LEU A 180 17.07 33.57 -8.76
N ALA A 181 16.49 32.99 -9.82
CA ALA A 181 16.21 33.67 -11.08
C ALA A 181 14.88 34.47 -11.08
N ASN A 182 14.24 34.65 -9.91
CA ASN A 182 12.99 35.38 -9.73
C ASN A 182 11.80 34.84 -10.55
N TRP A 183 11.73 33.52 -10.75
CA TRP A 183 10.52 32.91 -11.31
C TRP A 183 9.32 33.11 -10.37
N PRO A 184 8.07 33.17 -10.91
CA PRO A 184 6.88 33.34 -10.09
C PRO A 184 6.79 32.27 -8.99
N ALA A 185 6.51 32.69 -7.76
CA ALA A 185 6.45 31.80 -6.59
C ALA A 185 5.41 30.68 -6.78
N ASP A 186 4.27 30.98 -7.40
CA ASP A 186 3.21 30.00 -7.65
C ASP A 186 3.61 28.95 -8.69
N LEU A 187 4.40 29.35 -9.69
CA LEU A 187 4.98 28.44 -10.69
C LEU A 187 5.98 27.49 -10.04
N ILE A 188 6.88 28.01 -9.21
CA ILE A 188 7.85 27.20 -8.45
C ILE A 188 7.13 26.25 -7.50
N GLY A 189 6.14 26.74 -6.74
CA GLY A 189 5.36 25.93 -5.81
C GLY A 189 4.56 24.83 -6.51
N GLY A 190 3.95 25.13 -7.68
CA GLY A 190 3.26 24.15 -8.50
C GLY A 190 4.19 23.05 -9.02
N LEU A 191 5.36 23.42 -9.55
CA LEU A 191 6.37 22.47 -10.02
C LEU A 191 6.95 21.62 -8.88
N GLN A 192 7.15 22.20 -7.70
CA GLN A 192 7.58 21.47 -6.52
C GLN A 192 6.57 20.40 -6.11
N LYS A 193 5.29 20.77 -6.01
CA LYS A 193 4.20 19.83 -5.69
C LYS A 193 4.04 18.75 -6.76
N LEU A 194 4.19 19.11 -8.03
CA LEU A 194 4.15 18.16 -9.15
C LEU A 194 5.30 17.13 -9.06
N SER A 195 6.51 17.60 -8.75
CA SER A 195 7.66 16.72 -8.54
C SER A 195 7.42 15.74 -7.39
N PHE A 196 6.90 16.22 -6.25
CA PHE A 196 6.51 15.36 -5.15
C PHE A 196 5.42 14.36 -5.52
N ALA A 197 4.40 14.77 -6.28
CA ALA A 197 3.34 13.88 -6.75
C ALA A 197 3.90 12.74 -7.61
N ALA A 198 4.79 13.06 -8.56
CA ALA A 198 5.45 12.07 -9.40
C ALA A 198 6.36 11.12 -8.60
N GLY A 199 7.17 11.66 -7.68
CA GLY A 199 8.04 10.86 -6.81
C GLY A 199 7.25 9.92 -5.92
N ALA A 200 6.19 10.42 -5.27
CA ALA A 200 5.30 9.62 -4.42
C ALA A 200 4.60 8.51 -5.22
N TRP A 201 4.12 8.80 -6.44
CA TRP A 201 3.52 7.79 -7.31
C TRP A 201 4.49 6.63 -7.58
N ILE A 202 5.74 6.93 -7.95
CA ILE A 202 6.75 5.89 -8.23
C ILE A 202 7.06 5.07 -6.98
N VAL A 203 7.22 5.72 -5.81
CA VAL A 203 7.51 5.05 -4.54
C VAL A 203 6.37 4.12 -4.13
N VAL A 204 5.11 4.59 -4.22
CA VAL A 204 3.93 3.78 -3.89
C VAL A 204 3.81 2.60 -4.85
N PHE A 205 3.93 2.84 -6.16
CA PHE A 205 3.88 1.78 -7.16
C PHE A 205 4.97 0.73 -6.91
N ALA A 206 6.23 1.16 -6.78
CA ALA A 206 7.36 0.27 -6.57
C ALA A 206 7.23 -0.51 -5.25
N GLY A 207 6.69 0.12 -4.19
CA GLY A 207 6.43 -0.51 -2.90
C GLY A 207 5.36 -1.60 -2.99
N CYS A 208 4.17 -1.26 -3.48
CA CYS A 208 3.09 -2.24 -3.64
C CYS A 208 3.47 -3.38 -4.60
N TRP A 209 4.19 -3.06 -5.68
CA TRP A 209 4.64 -4.06 -6.64
C TRP A 209 5.74 -4.98 -6.09
N TYR A 210 6.55 -4.50 -5.15
CA TYR A 210 7.54 -5.31 -4.44
C TYR A 210 6.89 -6.35 -3.52
N GLU A 211 5.81 -5.98 -2.82
CA GLU A 211 5.08 -6.89 -1.91
C GLU A 211 4.63 -8.18 -2.59
N ARG A 212 4.33 -8.13 -3.90
CA ARG A 212 3.96 -9.30 -4.72
C ARG A 212 4.89 -10.49 -4.50
N CYS A 213 6.20 -10.28 -4.48
CA CYS A 213 7.16 -11.38 -4.38
C CYS A 213 7.30 -11.96 -2.96
N ASN A 214 6.64 -11.35 -1.96
CA ASN A 214 6.67 -11.79 -0.56
C ASN A 214 5.36 -12.47 -0.16
N LEU A 215 5.16 -13.70 -0.63
CA LEU A 215 3.95 -14.49 -0.36
C LEU A 215 3.76 -14.81 1.12
N ARG A 216 4.85 -14.97 1.88
CA ARG A 216 4.76 -15.16 3.34
C ARG A 216 4.18 -13.94 4.03
N TYR A 217 4.56 -12.75 3.58
CA TYR A 217 3.93 -11.52 4.06
C TYR A 217 2.45 -11.43 3.67
N TYR A 218 2.09 -11.84 2.44
CA TYR A 218 0.70 -11.93 2.01
C TYR A 218 -0.12 -12.87 2.92
N ASN A 219 0.36 -14.10 3.13
CA ASN A 219 -0.34 -15.10 3.96
C ASN A 219 -0.46 -14.67 5.43
N VAL A 220 0.54 -13.97 5.97
CA VAL A 220 0.41 -13.40 7.32
C VAL A 220 -0.63 -12.28 7.32
N ASN A 221 -0.61 -11.38 6.33
CA ASN A 221 -1.53 -10.25 6.28
C ASN A 221 -2.99 -10.65 5.93
N SER A 222 -3.21 -11.79 5.27
CA SER A 222 -4.54 -12.33 5.02
C SER A 222 -5.26 -12.79 6.28
N MET A 223 -4.52 -13.25 7.30
CA MET A 223 -5.07 -13.65 8.61
C MET A 223 -5.81 -12.50 9.32
N ARG A 224 -5.57 -11.26 8.92
CA ARG A 224 -6.32 -10.09 9.39
C ARG A 224 -7.82 -10.20 9.09
N TYR A 225 -8.16 -10.75 7.92
CA TYR A 225 -9.53 -10.77 7.42
C TYR A 225 -10.31 -12.02 7.85
N ALA A 226 -9.60 -13.13 8.12
CA ALA A 226 -10.22 -14.34 8.65
C ALA A 226 -10.83 -14.08 10.04
N ASN A 227 -12.08 -14.48 10.30
CA ASN A 227 -12.70 -14.27 11.60
C ASN A 227 -12.10 -15.23 12.66
N ILE A 228 -11.89 -14.77 13.91
CA ILE A 228 -11.37 -15.62 14.99
C ILE A 228 -12.29 -16.82 15.22
N TYR A 229 -13.61 -16.61 15.13
CA TYR A 229 -14.60 -17.65 15.36
C TYR A 229 -14.62 -18.72 14.26
N GLU A 230 -14.42 -18.32 13.00
CA GLU A 230 -14.31 -19.26 11.86
C GLU A 230 -13.02 -20.09 11.94
N LEU A 231 -11.92 -19.46 12.38
CA LEU A 231 -10.66 -20.15 12.62
C LEU A 231 -10.78 -21.17 13.77
N LEU A 232 -11.61 -20.89 14.78
CA LEU A 232 -11.83 -21.76 15.93
C LEU A 232 -12.59 -23.04 15.55
N ASP A 233 -13.59 -22.92 14.67
CA ASP A 233 -14.48 -24.02 14.25
C ASP A 233 -13.81 -24.96 13.24
N HIS A 234 -13.04 -24.41 12.29
CA HIS A 234 -12.40 -25.21 11.23
C HIS A 234 -11.11 -25.95 11.65
N HIS A 235 -10.50 -25.60 12.79
CA HIS A 235 -9.22 -26.15 13.24
C HIS A 235 -9.27 -26.93 14.55
N THR A 236 -10.45 -27.44 14.94
CA THR A 236 -10.53 -28.45 16.01
C THR A 236 -10.10 -29.81 15.48
N VAL A 237 -8.90 -30.27 15.83
CA VAL A 237 -8.48 -31.66 15.61
C VAL A 237 -8.73 -32.41 16.91
N ASN A 238 -9.63 -33.40 16.90
CA ASN A 238 -10.00 -34.20 18.07
C ASN A 238 -10.57 -33.39 19.25
N GLY A 239 -11.30 -32.29 19.00
CA GLY A 239 -11.93 -31.47 20.05
C GLY A 239 -10.96 -30.58 20.84
N ILE A 240 -9.68 -30.54 20.46
CA ILE A 240 -8.68 -29.63 21.00
C ILE A 240 -8.46 -28.52 19.98
N THR A 241 -8.68 -27.28 20.38
CA THR A 241 -8.46 -26.09 19.55
C THR A 241 -6.97 -25.90 19.28
N ASP A 242 -6.59 -25.78 18.01
CA ASP A 242 -5.22 -25.45 17.64
C ASP A 242 -4.89 -23.99 18.03
N THR A 243 -4.27 -23.84 19.20
CA THR A 243 -3.89 -22.52 19.74
C THR A 243 -2.82 -21.80 18.91
N MET A 244 -2.14 -22.48 17.97
CA MET A 244 -1.07 -21.85 17.18
C MET A 244 -1.63 -20.84 16.17
N ILE A 245 -2.75 -21.15 15.52
CA ILE A 245 -3.39 -20.28 14.52
C ILE A 245 -3.96 -19.02 15.17
N ILE A 246 -4.50 -19.15 16.40
CA ILE A 246 -4.98 -18.01 17.19
C ILE A 246 -3.82 -17.07 17.56
N LYS A 247 -2.68 -17.64 17.94
CA LYS A 247 -1.46 -16.86 18.22
C LYS A 247 -0.93 -16.16 16.98
N GLU A 248 -0.91 -16.83 15.83
CA GLU A 248 -0.54 -16.26 14.52
C GLU A 248 -1.42 -15.05 14.21
N LYS A 249 -2.74 -15.19 14.37
CA LYS A 249 -3.70 -14.10 14.15
C LYS A 249 -3.46 -12.91 15.09
N HIS A 250 -3.32 -13.14 16.39
CA HIS A 250 -3.06 -12.03 17.33
C HIS A 250 -1.78 -11.26 16.97
N LEU A 251 -0.71 -11.97 16.59
CA LEU A 251 0.52 -11.33 16.15
C LEU A 251 0.34 -10.55 14.84
N CYS A 252 -0.48 -11.03 13.91
CA CYS A 252 -0.87 -10.27 12.72
C CYS A 252 -1.59 -8.96 13.09
N ASP A 253 -2.57 -9.02 14.00
CA ASP A 253 -3.29 -7.84 14.47
C ASP A 253 -2.34 -6.81 15.11
N TYR A 254 -1.33 -7.27 15.85
CA TYR A 254 -0.26 -6.40 16.36
C TYR A 254 0.57 -5.76 15.25
N VAL A 255 0.97 -6.50 14.21
CA VAL A 255 1.71 -5.95 13.06
C VAL A 255 0.90 -4.84 12.37
N VAL A 256 -0.41 -5.05 12.20
CA VAL A 256 -1.32 -4.08 11.59
C VAL A 256 -1.47 -2.84 12.47
N SER A 257 -1.66 -3.04 13.78
CA SER A 257 -1.78 -1.95 14.76
C SER A 257 -0.52 -1.09 14.81
N LEU A 258 0.67 -1.70 14.88
CA LEU A 258 1.95 -0.98 14.83
C LEU A 258 2.10 -0.18 13.53
N GLY A 259 1.64 -0.72 12.40
CA GLY A 259 1.57 0.00 11.14
C GLY A 259 0.68 1.25 11.23
N ARG A 260 -0.53 1.12 11.78
CA ARG A 260 -1.47 2.25 11.97
C ARG A 260 -0.90 3.31 12.91
N VAL A 261 -0.28 2.90 14.01
CA VAL A 261 0.38 3.83 14.95
C VAL A 261 1.49 4.61 14.24
N ALA A 262 2.33 3.94 13.45
CA ALA A 262 3.36 4.61 12.66
C ALA A 262 2.76 5.62 11.67
N THR A 263 1.69 5.25 10.97
CA THR A 263 1.00 6.15 10.03
C THR A 263 0.38 7.35 10.74
N VAL A 264 -0.36 7.14 11.83
CA VAL A 264 -0.99 8.22 12.60
C VAL A 264 0.07 9.16 13.19
N ALA A 265 1.12 8.61 13.81
CA ALA A 265 2.22 9.41 14.33
C ALA A 265 2.91 10.24 13.21
N GLY A 266 3.16 9.62 12.06
CA GLY A 266 3.73 10.31 10.89
C GLY A 266 2.83 11.44 10.39
N VAL A 267 1.54 11.18 10.19
CA VAL A 267 0.56 12.18 9.75
C VAL A 267 0.45 13.33 10.76
N LEU A 268 0.34 13.03 12.06
CA LEU A 268 0.29 14.04 13.11
C LEU A 268 1.57 14.88 13.18
N THR A 269 2.74 14.26 12.94
CA THR A 269 4.02 14.98 12.91
C THR A 269 4.07 15.96 11.75
N VAL A 270 3.66 15.52 10.55
CA VAL A 270 3.61 16.39 9.36
C VAL A 270 2.56 17.48 9.54
N ALA A 271 1.37 17.15 10.03
CA ALA A 271 0.31 18.11 10.31
C ALA A 271 0.76 19.15 11.34
N GLY A 272 1.38 18.71 12.44
CA GLY A 272 1.93 19.61 13.45
C GLY A 272 2.99 20.56 12.88
N TYR A 273 3.89 20.05 12.03
CA TYR A 273 4.89 20.90 11.37
C TYR A 273 4.27 21.94 10.43
N VAL A 274 3.26 21.54 9.65
CA VAL A 274 2.61 22.42 8.68
C VAL A 274 1.73 23.47 9.37
N TYR A 275 0.89 23.06 10.31
CA TYR A 275 -0.18 23.90 10.87
C TYR A 275 0.18 24.63 12.15
N LEU A 276 1.20 24.21 12.91
CA LEU A 276 1.57 24.84 14.17
C LEU A 276 2.92 25.57 14.03
N PRO A 277 2.94 26.90 13.82
CA PRO A 277 4.17 27.68 13.63
C PRO A 277 5.12 27.59 14.82
N THR A 278 4.59 27.45 16.03
CA THR A 278 5.36 27.24 17.27
C THR A 278 6.16 25.94 17.26
N LEU A 279 5.67 24.94 16.52
CA LEU A 279 6.33 23.66 16.41
C LEU A 279 7.41 23.65 15.32
N ARG A 280 7.45 24.62 14.39
CA ARG A 280 8.40 24.74 13.24
C ARG A 280 9.87 25.02 13.61
N GLY A 281 10.18 25.27 14.89
CA GLY A 281 11.54 25.38 15.43
C GLY A 281 11.94 24.27 16.42
N SER A 282 11.04 23.32 16.73
CA SER A 282 11.15 22.43 17.89
C SER A 282 11.67 21.02 17.58
N TRP A 283 12.34 20.38 18.54
CA TRP A 283 12.77 18.97 18.47
C TRP A 283 11.61 17.95 18.28
N ILE A 284 10.36 18.42 18.23
CA ILE A 284 9.15 17.60 18.18
C ILE A 284 9.02 16.84 16.86
N TRP A 285 9.46 17.39 15.72
CA TRP A 285 9.47 16.61 14.47
C TRP A 285 10.52 15.49 14.49
N ILE A 286 11.65 15.68 15.17
CA ILE A 286 12.66 14.62 15.37
C ILE A 286 12.04 13.53 16.23
N ALA A 287 11.36 13.89 17.32
CA ALA A 287 10.66 12.93 18.17
C ALA A 287 9.56 12.18 17.41
N GLY A 288 8.74 12.88 16.62
CA GLY A 288 7.68 12.27 15.81
C GLY A 288 8.21 11.34 14.71
N ALA A 289 9.27 11.77 14.01
CA ALA A 289 9.98 10.92 13.05
C ALA A 289 10.58 9.68 13.74
N LEU A 290 11.18 9.84 14.91
CA LEU A 290 11.76 8.75 15.69
C LEU A 290 10.70 7.74 16.15
N VAL A 291 9.54 8.19 16.64
CA VAL A 291 8.42 7.31 16.98
C VAL A 291 7.93 6.53 15.76
N THR A 292 7.84 7.20 14.60
CA THR A 292 7.45 6.57 13.34
C THR A 292 8.45 5.47 12.93
N VAL A 293 9.74 5.77 12.98
CA VAL A 293 10.83 4.83 12.65
C VAL A 293 10.85 3.65 13.63
N LEU A 294 10.78 3.91 14.94
CA LEU A 294 10.74 2.84 15.95
C LEU A 294 9.52 1.94 15.78
N SER A 295 8.36 2.50 15.48
CA SER A 295 7.13 1.73 15.22
C SER A 295 7.26 0.83 13.98
N LEU A 296 7.91 1.33 12.92
CA LEU A 296 8.19 0.53 11.71
C LEU A 296 9.21 -0.58 11.98
N ILE A 297 10.25 -0.32 12.79
CA ILE A 297 11.23 -1.33 13.21
C ILE A 297 10.55 -2.40 14.05
N ALA A 298 9.74 -2.02 15.04
CA ALA A 298 8.99 -2.96 15.87
C ALA A 298 8.05 -3.82 15.00
N ARG A 299 7.32 -3.19 14.07
CA ARG A 299 6.48 -3.90 13.09
C ARG A 299 7.29 -4.93 12.29
N TYR A 300 8.46 -4.55 11.81
CA TYR A 300 9.34 -5.45 11.05
C TYR A 300 9.80 -6.64 11.89
N MET A 301 10.21 -6.41 13.14
CA MET A 301 10.65 -7.48 14.05
C MET A 301 9.51 -8.48 14.34
N VAL A 302 8.31 -7.99 14.66
CA VAL A 302 7.15 -8.85 14.92
C VAL A 302 6.79 -9.64 13.66
N LEU A 303 6.76 -8.99 12.50
CA LEU A 303 6.47 -9.66 11.24
C LEU A 303 7.50 -10.76 10.92
N HIS A 304 8.79 -10.47 11.11
CA HIS A 304 9.85 -11.44 10.89
C HIS A 304 9.70 -12.67 11.80
N HIS A 305 9.37 -12.43 13.08
CA HIS A 305 9.09 -13.49 14.05
C HIS A 305 7.89 -14.35 13.64
N VAL A 306 6.79 -13.74 13.17
CA VAL A 306 5.62 -14.48 12.69
C VAL A 306 5.98 -15.35 11.48
N ILE A 307 6.67 -14.77 10.50
CA ILE A 307 7.06 -15.49 9.28
C ILE A 307 7.96 -16.68 9.60
N GLN A 308 8.91 -16.55 10.52
CA GLN A 308 9.82 -17.66 10.85
C GLN A 308 9.14 -18.82 11.59
N ASN A 309 8.16 -18.51 12.45
CA ASN A 309 7.54 -19.51 13.32
C ASN A 309 6.32 -20.19 12.70
N TYR A 310 5.53 -19.46 11.89
CA TYR A 310 4.24 -19.94 11.39
C TYR A 310 4.22 -20.22 9.87
N GLU A 311 5.04 -19.52 9.07
CA GLU A 311 5.11 -19.71 7.60
C GLU A 311 6.34 -20.55 7.18
N LYS A 312 6.18 -21.88 7.15
CA LYS A 312 7.24 -22.84 6.75
C LYS A 312 7.24 -23.16 5.25
#